data_AF-A0A1Y4M2A6-F1
#
_entry.id   AF-A0A1Y4M2A6-F1
#
_cell.length_a   1.000
_cell.length_b   1.000
_cell.length_c   1.000
_cell.angle_alpha   90.00
_cell.angle_beta   90.00
_cell.angle_gamma   90.00
#
_symmetry.space_group_name_H-M   'P 1'
#
loop_
_entity.id
_entity.type
_entity.pdbx_description
1 polymer ?
#
loop_
_entity_poly.entity_id
_entity_poly.type
_entity_poly.pdbx_seq_one_letter_code
_entity_poly.pdbx_strand_id
1 'polypeptide(L)'
;MTYKHYCVIDAQNRYKTLVLVINEPDETGELQEKVQYYTLLEGERLIDAAPPVMRPYIGADGFIKPAWNGSAWIESATSEEITEWETEHPTPPPTPPAESERIASLETQMTAAQMALVEAYEAADDQATTIMLAQTEAYETADRQNTDALLALAEVYESMLALQARVEALEGGEKANG
;
A
#
# COMPACT_ATOMS: atom_id res chain seq x y z
N MET A 1 51.05 24.91 6.94
CA MET A 1 50.10 24.86 8.07
C MET A 1 49.63 23.43 8.22
N THR A 2 50.18 22.72 9.20
CA THR A 2 49.71 21.38 9.57
C THR A 2 48.56 21.55 10.55
N TYR A 3 47.44 20.88 10.29
CA TYR A 3 46.29 20.86 11.18
C TYR A 3 45.91 19.41 11.48
N LYS A 4 45.33 19.20 12.66
CA LYS A 4 44.89 17.88 13.11
C LYS A 4 43.64 18.02 13.98
N HIS A 5 42.77 17.02 13.91
CA HIS A 5 41.60 16.96 14.78
C HIS A 5 41.92 16.12 16.02
N TYR A 6 41.52 16.63 17.18
CA TYR A 6 41.66 15.96 18.46
C TYR A 6 40.31 15.86 19.15
N CYS A 7 40.06 14.75 19.84
CA CYS A 7 38.89 14.64 20.68
C CYS A 7 39.18 15.30 22.03
N VAL A 8 38.22 16.09 22.52
CA VAL A 8 38.23 16.62 23.89
C VAL A 8 37.54 15.60 24.79
N ILE A 9 38.20 15.23 25.87
CA ILE A 9 37.61 14.45 26.96
C ILE A 9 37.68 15.22 28.27
N ASP A 10 36.68 15.02 29.13
CA ASP A 10 36.65 15.63 30.46
C ASP A 10 37.49 14.86 31.50
N ALA A 11 37.44 15.32 32.75
CA ALA A 11 38.15 14.70 33.88
C ALA A 11 37.70 13.26 34.17
N GLN A 12 36.50 12.87 33.74
CA GLN A 12 35.96 11.50 33.82
C GLN A 12 36.21 10.70 32.53
N ASN A 13 37.05 11.23 31.63
CA ASN A 13 37.39 10.67 30.33
C ASN A 13 36.22 10.61 29.34
N ARG A 14 35.11 11.31 29.58
CA ARG A 14 33.95 11.29 28.68
C ARG A 14 34.21 12.22 27.50
N TYR A 15 33.79 11.78 26.32
CA TYR A 15 33.85 12.57 25.11
C TYR A 15 33.00 13.84 25.23
N LYS A 16 33.58 14.97 24.84
CA LYS A 16 32.92 16.29 24.84
C LYS A 16 32.67 16.78 23.43
N THR A 17 33.71 16.82 22.62
CA THR A 17 33.64 17.37 21.26
C THR A 17 34.90 17.01 20.46
N LEU A 18 34.87 17.30 19.16
CA LEU A 18 36.01 17.26 18.26
C LEU A 18 36.49 18.69 18.01
N VAL A 19 37.78 18.94 18.20
CA VAL A 19 38.40 20.25 17.96
C VAL A 19 39.48 20.19 16.90
N LEU A 20 39.67 21.31 16.22
CA LEU A 20 40.76 21.52 15.29
C LEU A 20 41.94 22.14 16.02
N VAL A 21 43.12 21.55 15.87
CA VAL A 21 44.39 22.07 16.37
C VAL A 21 45.27 22.41 15.18
N ILE A 22 45.76 23.65 15.15
CA ILE A 22 46.65 24.16 14.09
C ILE A 22 48.00 24.47 14.71
N ASN A 23 49.08 24.05 14.04
CA ASN A 23 50.43 24.45 14.41
C ASN A 23 50.71 25.85 13.86
N GLU A 24 50.76 26.83 14.74
CA GLU A 24 51.08 28.23 14.43
C GLU A 24 52.44 28.58 15.06
N PRO A 25 53.34 29.29 14.36
CA PRO A 25 54.57 29.78 14.97
C PRO A 25 54.25 30.85 16.03
N ASP A 26 54.86 30.74 17.20
CA ASP A 26 54.76 31.75 18.24
C ASP A 26 55.65 32.97 17.94
N GLU A 27 55.70 33.93 18.86
CA GLU A 27 56.52 35.15 18.73
C GLU A 27 58.02 34.85 18.60
N THR A 28 58.46 33.63 18.95
CA THR A 28 59.85 33.17 18.84
C THR A 28 60.10 32.34 17.58
N GLY A 29 59.05 32.02 16.81
CA GLY A 29 59.10 31.19 15.61
C GLY A 29 58.94 29.69 15.87
N GLU A 30 58.73 29.26 17.11
CA GLU A 30 58.49 27.87 17.48
C GLU A 30 57.03 27.49 17.20
N LEU A 31 56.79 26.32 16.60
CA LEU A 31 55.43 25.87 16.28
C LEU A 31 54.71 25.42 17.54
N GLN A 32 53.64 26.12 17.90
CA GLN A 32 52.76 25.77 19.00
C GLN A 32 51.42 25.23 18.49
N GLU A 33 50.93 24.17 19.13
CA GLU A 33 49.59 23.64 18.92
C GLU A 33 48.55 24.60 19.51
N LYS A 34 47.73 25.18 18.64
CA LYS A 34 46.66 26.10 19.04
C LYS A 34 45.31 25.49 18.73
N VAL A 35 44.50 25.30 19.77
CA VAL A 35 43.11 24.86 19.65
C VAL A 35 42.28 26.00 19.05
N GLN A 36 41.57 25.71 17.97
CA GLN A 36 40.73 26.67 17.28
C GLN A 36 39.29 26.59 17.80
N TYR A 37 38.69 27.77 18.00
CA TYR A 37 37.27 27.95 18.36
C TYR A 37 36.79 27.18 19.62
N TYR A 38 37.72 26.75 20.47
CA TYR A 38 37.41 26.04 21.71
C TYR A 38 38.43 26.39 22.79
N THR A 39 37.96 26.61 24.01
CA THR A 39 38.81 26.84 25.18
C THR A 39 38.67 25.64 26.10
N LEU A 40 39.77 24.90 26.31
CA LEU A 40 39.79 23.77 27.24
C LEU A 40 39.46 24.25 28.65
N LEU A 41 38.47 23.60 29.26
CA LEU A 41 38.10 23.84 30.65
C LEU A 41 38.98 23.05 31.61
N GLU A 42 38.91 23.37 32.91
CA GLU A 42 39.65 22.64 33.94
C GLU A 42 39.28 21.15 33.92
N GLY A 43 40.32 20.30 33.84
CA GLY A 43 40.16 18.85 33.77
C GLY A 43 39.90 18.29 32.36
N GLU A 44 39.68 19.13 31.35
CA GLU A 44 39.60 18.70 29.96
C GLU A 44 41.00 18.48 29.36
N ARG A 45 41.10 17.50 28.45
CA ARG A 45 42.32 17.22 27.72
C ARG A 45 42.07 16.73 26.30
N LEU A 46 43.06 16.92 25.45
CA LEU A 46 43.06 16.45 24.08
C LEU A 46 43.57 15.01 24.00
N ILE A 47 42.90 14.20 23.20
CA ILE A 47 43.39 12.88 22.81
C ILE A 47 43.42 12.75 21.30
N ASP A 48 44.49 12.12 20.82
CA ASP A 48 44.68 11.77 19.42
C ASP A 48 43.96 10.45 19.12
N ALA A 49 42.65 10.53 19.01
CA ALA A 49 41.79 9.41 18.69
C ALA A 49 40.70 9.84 17.70
N ALA A 50 40.24 8.91 16.87
CA ALA A 50 39.06 9.14 16.05
C ALA A 50 37.83 9.39 16.96
N PRO A 51 36.88 10.27 16.57
CA PRO A 51 35.66 10.52 17.34
C PRO A 51 34.85 9.24 17.57
N PRO A 52 34.16 9.11 18.72
CA PRO A 52 33.26 7.98 18.95
C PRO A 52 32.05 8.06 18.03
N VAL A 53 31.53 6.90 17.63
CA VAL A 53 30.23 6.81 16.94
C VAL A 53 29.13 6.96 17.98
N MET A 54 28.37 8.05 17.90
CA MET A 54 27.22 8.30 18.77
C MET A 54 26.03 7.46 18.34
N ARG A 55 25.28 6.91 19.30
CA ARG A 55 24.05 6.17 19.03
C ARG A 55 22.95 7.12 18.56
N PRO A 56 22.32 6.91 17.39
CA PRO A 56 21.29 7.80 16.89
C PRO A 56 19.87 7.52 17.42
N TYR A 57 19.54 6.26 17.70
CA TYR A 57 18.25 5.82 18.24
C TYR A 57 18.37 4.45 18.94
N ILE A 58 17.33 4.02 19.64
CA ILE A 58 17.25 2.71 20.33
C ILE A 58 17.54 1.54 19.37
N GLY A 59 18.43 0.65 19.78
CA GLY A 59 18.82 -0.54 19.01
C GLY A 59 19.84 -0.30 17.89
N ALA A 60 20.26 0.95 17.64
CA ALA A 60 21.37 1.25 16.73
C ALA A 60 22.74 1.05 17.40
N ASP A 61 23.76 0.79 16.57
CA ASP A 61 25.15 0.77 17.03
C ASP A 61 25.63 2.16 17.47
N GLY A 62 26.56 2.18 18.43
CA GLY A 62 27.18 3.40 18.95
C GLY A 62 27.00 3.60 20.45
N PHE A 63 27.62 4.67 20.94
CA PHE A 63 27.66 5.06 22.35
C PHE A 63 26.67 6.19 22.67
N ILE A 64 26.07 6.14 23.86
CA ILE A 64 25.26 7.21 24.43
C ILE A 64 26.16 8.18 25.21
N LYS A 65 27.05 7.65 26.07
CA LYS A 65 28.06 8.42 26.80
C LYS A 65 29.45 7.77 26.62
N PRO A 66 30.12 8.01 25.48
CA PRO A 66 31.44 7.43 25.25
C PRO A 66 32.49 7.97 26.23
N ALA A 67 33.28 7.07 26.80
CA ALA A 67 34.42 7.38 27.63
C ALA A 67 35.70 6.72 27.10
N TRP A 68 36.83 7.40 27.21
CA TRP A 68 38.12 6.90 26.78
C TRP A 68 38.77 6.05 27.88
N ASN A 69 39.10 4.80 27.57
CA ASN A 69 39.76 3.89 28.51
C ASN A 69 41.30 3.89 28.41
N GLY A 70 41.87 4.70 27.52
CA GLY A 70 43.30 4.74 27.21
C GLY A 70 43.65 4.22 25.82
N SER A 71 42.83 3.32 25.26
CA SER A 71 43.05 2.73 23.93
C SER A 71 41.83 2.75 23.01
N ALA A 72 40.62 2.78 23.58
CA ALA A 72 39.36 2.77 22.83
C ALA A 72 38.25 3.51 23.58
N TRP A 73 37.18 3.80 22.85
CA TRP A 73 35.92 4.28 23.40
C TRP A 73 35.13 3.12 24.03
N ILE A 74 34.58 3.37 25.22
CA ILE A 74 33.68 2.46 25.92
C ILE A 74 32.40 3.21 26.31
N GLU A 75 31.30 2.49 26.48
CA GLU A 75 30.07 3.05 27.03
C GLU A 75 30.25 3.33 28.53
N SER A 76 29.88 4.53 28.98
CA SER A 76 29.90 4.91 30.40
C SER A 76 28.51 5.23 30.96
N ALA A 77 27.47 5.22 30.13
CA ALA A 77 26.10 5.32 30.60
C ALA A 77 25.73 4.10 31.46
N THR A 78 25.07 4.37 32.58
CA THR A 78 24.43 3.35 33.42
C THR A 78 23.21 2.74 32.75
N SER A 79 22.75 1.58 33.23
CA SER A 79 21.55 0.93 32.68
C SER A 79 20.30 1.82 32.77
N GLU A 80 20.18 2.60 33.85
CA GLU A 80 19.10 3.57 34.05
C GLU A 80 19.17 4.68 32.99
N GLU A 81 20.35 5.29 32.80
CA GLU A 81 20.54 6.36 31.80
C GLU A 81 20.31 5.85 30.37
N ILE A 82 20.67 4.59 30.07
CA ILE A 82 20.39 3.97 28.78
C ILE A 82 18.87 3.85 28.57
N THR A 83 18.14 3.39 29.59
CA THR A 83 16.68 3.21 29.51
C THR A 83 15.94 4.55 29.32
N GLU A 84 16.38 5.59 30.03
CA GLU A 84 15.85 6.95 29.86
C GLU A 84 16.14 7.48 28.45
N TRP A 85 17.39 7.34 27.98
CA TRP A 85 17.78 7.78 26.64
C TRP A 85 16.99 7.05 25.54
N GLU A 86 16.78 5.74 25.68
CA GLU A 86 16.00 4.91 24.73
C GLU A 86 14.53 5.32 24.65
N THR A 87 13.96 5.83 25.76
CA THR A 87 12.61 6.37 25.77
C THR A 87 12.51 7.69 24.99
N GLU A 88 13.56 8.52 25.06
CA GLU A 88 13.64 9.80 24.36
C GLU A 88 14.05 9.67 22.88
N HIS A 89 14.73 8.57 22.52
CA HIS A 89 15.30 8.34 21.18
C HIS A 89 14.75 7.04 20.56
N PRO A 90 13.44 6.95 20.29
CA PRO A 90 12.84 5.77 19.69
C PRO A 90 13.36 5.54 18.26
N THR A 91 13.20 4.32 17.75
CA THR A 91 13.57 3.99 16.37
C THR A 91 12.79 4.89 15.43
N PRO A 92 13.44 5.54 14.44
CA PRO A 92 12.74 6.34 13.46
C PRO A 92 11.73 5.48 12.72
N PRO A 93 10.60 6.07 12.27
CA PRO A 93 9.65 5.35 11.46
C PRO A 93 10.35 4.79 10.21
N PRO A 94 9.91 3.64 9.70
CA PRO A 94 10.48 3.07 8.48
C PRO A 94 10.39 4.10 7.36
N THR A 95 11.45 4.19 6.56
CA THR A 95 11.46 5.03 5.38
C THR A 95 10.27 4.64 4.50
N PRO A 96 9.43 5.59 4.06
CA PRO A 96 8.34 5.27 3.16
C PRO A 96 8.89 4.65 1.86
N PRO A 97 8.07 3.84 1.15
CA PRO A 97 8.48 3.24 -0.11
C PRO A 97 8.98 4.31 -1.07
N ALA A 98 9.98 3.96 -1.88
CA ALA A 98 10.48 4.88 -2.88
C ALA A 98 9.37 5.27 -3.86
N GLU A 99 9.46 6.46 -4.44
CA GLU A 99 8.46 6.93 -5.42
C GLU A 99 8.32 5.95 -6.59
N SER A 100 9.43 5.36 -7.05
CA SER A 100 9.45 4.33 -8.09
C SER A 100 8.65 3.08 -7.72
N GLU A 101 8.73 2.61 -6.47
CA GLU A 101 7.97 1.46 -5.99
C GLU A 101 6.47 1.76 -5.94
N ARG A 102 6.11 2.99 -5.52
CA ARG A 102 4.73 3.45 -5.51
C ARG A 102 4.16 3.55 -6.92
N ILE A 103 4.93 4.10 -7.86
CA ILE A 103 4.53 4.20 -9.27
C ILE A 103 4.33 2.81 -9.87
N ALA A 104 5.28 1.88 -9.68
CA ALA A 104 5.15 0.51 -10.18
C ALA A 104 3.90 -0.21 -9.62
N SER A 105 3.59 0.00 -8.34
CA SER A 105 2.36 -0.54 -7.72
C SER A 105 1.10 0.06 -8.35
N LEU A 106 1.08 1.38 -8.57
CA LEU A 106 -0.03 2.09 -9.22
C LEU A 106 -0.23 1.64 -10.67
N GLU A 107 0.84 1.49 -11.44
CA GLU A 107 0.78 1.01 -12.82
C GLU A 107 0.22 -0.41 -12.89
N THR A 108 0.63 -1.29 -11.97
CA THR A 108 0.11 -2.65 -11.87
C THR A 108 -1.39 -2.65 -11.54
N GLN A 109 -1.80 -1.84 -10.56
CA GLN A 109 -3.22 -1.72 -10.17
C GLN A 109 -4.07 -1.13 -11.29
N MET A 110 -3.58 -0.09 -11.98
CA MET A 110 -4.24 0.52 -13.12
C MET A 110 -4.41 -0.50 -14.26
N THR A 111 -3.37 -1.27 -14.55
CA THR A 111 -3.42 -2.31 -15.60
C THR A 111 -4.44 -3.40 -15.24
N ALA A 112 -4.42 -3.90 -14.00
CA ALA A 112 -5.39 -4.89 -13.55
C ALA A 112 -6.83 -4.35 -13.59
N ALA A 113 -7.05 -3.10 -13.19
CA ALA A 113 -8.36 -2.47 -13.25
C ALA A 113 -8.86 -2.28 -14.69
N GLN A 114 -7.98 -1.89 -15.62
CA GLN A 114 -8.32 -1.78 -17.03
C GLN A 114 -8.68 -3.14 -17.65
N MET A 115 -7.93 -4.20 -17.32
CA MET A 115 -8.26 -5.56 -17.76
C MET A 115 -9.62 -6.01 -17.22
N ALA A 116 -9.89 -5.84 -15.92
CA ALA A 116 -11.16 -6.20 -15.32
C ALA A 116 -12.34 -5.44 -15.93
N LEU A 117 -12.15 -4.17 -16.29
CA LEU A 117 -13.16 -3.40 -17.02
C LEU A 117 -13.44 -3.99 -18.40
N VAL A 118 -12.40 -4.31 -19.17
CA VAL A 118 -12.56 -4.93 -20.51
C VAL A 118 -13.32 -6.25 -20.41
N GLU A 119 -12.92 -7.14 -19.49
CA GLU A 119 -13.60 -8.42 -19.25
C GLU A 119 -15.08 -8.23 -18.87
N ALA A 120 -15.39 -7.23 -18.03
CA ALA A 120 -16.76 -6.93 -17.65
C ALA A 120 -17.59 -6.38 -18.83
N TYR A 121 -16.99 -5.57 -19.70
CA TYR A 121 -17.65 -5.07 -20.91
C TYR A 121 -17.96 -6.19 -21.90
N GLU A 122 -17.00 -7.09 -22.15
CA GLU A 122 -17.19 -8.25 -23.03
C GLU A 122 -18.29 -9.18 -22.50
N ALA A 123 -18.26 -9.50 -21.19
CA ALA A 123 -19.29 -10.32 -20.56
C ALA A 123 -20.69 -9.68 -20.64
N ALA A 124 -20.78 -8.36 -20.48
CA ALA A 124 -22.05 -7.64 -20.59
C ALA A 124 -22.61 -7.64 -22.01
N ASP A 125 -21.74 -7.51 -23.03
CA ASP A 125 -22.13 -7.54 -24.44
C ASP A 125 -22.62 -8.93 -24.87
N ASP A 126 -21.90 -9.98 -24.45
CA ASP A 126 -22.32 -11.38 -24.64
C ASP A 126 -23.66 -11.68 -23.98
N GLN A 127 -23.85 -11.19 -22.75
CA GLN A 127 -25.11 -11.33 -22.02
C GLN A 127 -26.25 -10.59 -22.72
N ALA A 128 -26.01 -9.37 -23.20
CA ALA A 128 -27.02 -8.60 -23.94
C ALA A 128 -27.44 -9.33 -25.22
N THR A 129 -26.48 -9.87 -25.97
CA THR A 129 -26.75 -10.67 -27.18
C THR A 129 -27.56 -11.92 -26.84
N THR A 130 -27.20 -12.63 -25.78
CA THR A 130 -27.93 -13.82 -25.31
C THR A 130 -29.38 -13.49 -24.94
N ILE A 131 -29.60 -12.39 -24.22
CA ILE A 131 -30.95 -11.94 -23.84
C ILE A 131 -31.77 -11.58 -25.08
N MET A 132 -31.18 -10.87 -26.05
CA MET A 132 -31.86 -10.49 -27.29
C MET A 132 -32.32 -11.72 -28.09
N LEU A 133 -31.45 -12.73 -28.21
CA LEU A 133 -31.78 -13.98 -28.92
C LEU A 133 -32.90 -14.74 -28.19
N ALA A 134 -32.77 -14.92 -26.88
CA ALA A 134 -33.80 -15.58 -26.08
C ALA A 134 -35.16 -14.87 -26.15
N GLN A 135 -35.16 -13.53 -26.19
CA GLN A 135 -36.38 -12.75 -26.35
C GLN A 135 -37.00 -12.93 -27.73
N THR A 136 -36.17 -13.03 -28.78
CA THR A 136 -36.62 -13.29 -30.16
C THR A 136 -37.27 -14.68 -30.26
N GLU A 137 -36.61 -15.71 -29.73
CA GLU A 137 -37.14 -17.09 -29.73
C GLU A 137 -38.46 -17.20 -28.94
N ALA A 138 -38.55 -16.50 -27.80
CA ALA A 138 -39.77 -16.45 -26.99
C ALA A 138 -40.93 -15.80 -27.76
N TYR A 139 -40.66 -14.71 -28.48
CA TYR A 139 -41.67 -14.04 -29.31
C TYR A 139 -42.18 -14.95 -30.42
N GLU A 140 -41.29 -15.59 -31.19
CA GLU A 140 -41.66 -16.51 -32.27
C GLU A 140 -42.46 -17.72 -31.75
N THR A 141 -42.10 -18.22 -30.57
CA THR A 141 -42.81 -19.34 -29.94
C THR A 141 -44.22 -18.92 -29.52
N ALA A 142 -44.38 -17.74 -28.91
CA ALA A 142 -45.67 -17.22 -28.51
C ALA A 142 -46.58 -16.96 -29.72
N ASP A 143 -46.03 -16.42 -30.81
CA ASP A 143 -46.79 -16.17 -32.04
C ASP A 143 -47.30 -17.48 -32.67
N ARG A 144 -46.46 -18.51 -32.71
CA ARG A 144 -46.85 -19.85 -33.14
C ARG A 144 -47.97 -20.43 -32.26
N GLN A 145 -47.82 -20.37 -30.95
CA GLN A 145 -48.83 -20.86 -30.00
C GLN A 145 -50.16 -20.11 -30.13
N ASN A 146 -50.13 -18.79 -30.35
CA ASN A 146 -51.33 -18.00 -30.59
C ASN A 146 -52.02 -18.43 -31.89
N THR A 147 -51.25 -18.67 -32.95
CA THR A 147 -51.76 -19.16 -34.24
C THR A 147 -52.41 -20.54 -34.07
N ASP A 148 -51.73 -21.47 -33.40
CA ASP A 148 -52.25 -22.81 -33.12
C ASP A 148 -53.54 -22.76 -32.29
N ALA A 149 -53.60 -21.88 -31.28
CA ALA A 149 -54.79 -21.69 -30.45
C ALA A 149 -55.98 -21.13 -31.24
N LEU A 150 -55.75 -20.19 -32.16
CA LEU A 150 -56.80 -19.65 -33.04
C LEU A 150 -57.34 -20.72 -34.00
N LEU A 151 -56.46 -21.56 -34.56
CA LEU A 151 -56.87 -22.68 -35.41
C LEU A 151 -57.71 -23.70 -34.63
N ALA A 152 -57.25 -24.11 -33.44
CA ALA A 152 -58.00 -25.01 -32.57
C ALA A 152 -59.38 -24.43 -32.18
N LEU A 153 -59.45 -23.12 -31.90
CA LEU A 153 -60.70 -22.45 -31.60
C LEU A 153 -61.67 -22.48 -32.80
N ALA A 154 -61.17 -22.25 -34.02
CA ALA A 154 -61.96 -22.34 -35.25
C ALA A 154 -62.53 -23.76 -35.45
N GLU A 155 -61.72 -24.80 -35.28
CA GLU A 155 -62.14 -26.20 -35.38
C GLU A 155 -63.25 -26.55 -34.37
N VAL A 156 -63.16 -26.02 -33.14
CA VAL A 156 -64.20 -26.19 -32.11
C VAL A 156 -65.49 -25.48 -32.49
N TYR A 157 -65.42 -24.26 -33.03
CA TYR A 157 -66.60 -23.53 -33.51
C TYR A 157 -67.30 -24.26 -34.65
N GLU A 158 -66.55 -24.75 -35.64
CA GLU A 158 -67.12 -25.54 -36.74
C GLU A 158 -67.80 -26.81 -36.24
N SER A 159 -67.17 -27.52 -35.30
CA SER A 159 -67.75 -28.71 -34.66
C SER A 159 -69.05 -28.39 -33.92
N MET A 160 -69.13 -27.25 -33.24
CA MET A 160 -70.32 -26.80 -32.53
C MET A 160 -71.46 -26.47 -33.48
N LEU A 161 -71.19 -25.77 -34.59
CA LEU A 161 -72.19 -25.49 -35.63
C LEU A 161 -72.72 -26.78 -36.26
N ALA A 162 -71.83 -27.73 -36.56
CA ALA A 162 -72.22 -29.04 -37.08
C ALA A 162 -73.09 -29.82 -36.09
N LEU A 163 -72.78 -29.75 -34.79
CA LEU A 163 -73.60 -30.36 -33.74
C LEU A 163 -74.98 -29.70 -33.63
N GLN A 164 -75.05 -28.36 -33.65
CA GLN A 164 -76.30 -27.62 -33.61
C GLN A 164 -77.20 -28.00 -34.79
N ALA A 165 -76.66 -28.04 -36.01
CA ALA A 165 -77.41 -28.45 -37.19
C ALA A 165 -77.98 -29.88 -37.07
N ARG A 166 -77.22 -30.80 -36.43
CA ARG A 166 -77.69 -32.17 -36.15
C ARG A 166 -78.80 -32.20 -35.09
N VAL A 167 -78.70 -31.40 -34.04
CA VAL A 167 -79.74 -31.29 -33.00
C VAL A 167 -81.04 -30.73 -33.59
N GLU A 168 -80.96 -29.64 -34.35
CA GLU A 168 -82.13 -29.04 -35.02
C GLU A 168 -82.83 -30.03 -35.96
N ALA A 169 -82.05 -30.84 -36.71
CA ALA A 169 -82.60 -31.88 -37.57
C ALA A 169 -83.35 -32.97 -36.79
N LEU A 170 -82.86 -33.34 -35.60
CA LEU A 170 -83.49 -34.34 -34.73
C LEU A 170 -84.78 -33.79 -34.09
N GLU A 171 -84.77 -32.55 -33.58
CA GLU A 171 -85.94 -31.90 -32.98
C GLU A 171 -87.05 -31.62 -34.01
N GLY A 172 -86.68 -31.29 -35.26
CA GLY A 172 -87.63 -31.13 -36.37
C GLY A 172 -88.29 -32.46 -36.79
N GLY A 173 -87.56 -33.58 -36.70
CA GLY A 173 -88.09 -34.92 -36.98
C GLY A 173 -89.06 -35.43 -35.92
N GLU A 174 -88.90 -35.00 -34.66
CA GLU A 174 -89.75 -35.42 -33.55
C GLU A 174 -91.17 -34.82 -33.64
N LYS A 175 -91.33 -33.62 -34.20
CA LYS A 175 -92.65 -32.98 -34.44
C LYS A 175 -93.47 -33.63 -35.56
N ALA A 176 -92.86 -34.47 -36.40
CA ALA A 176 -93.55 -35.13 -37.52
C ALA A 176 -94.14 -36.50 -37.16
N ASN A 177 -93.86 -37.03 -35.96
CA ASN A 177 -94.28 -38.37 -35.51
C ASN A 177 -95.16 -38.36 -34.24
N GLY A 178 -95.82 -37.24 -33.92
CA GLY A 178 -96.80 -37.12 -32.84
C GLY A 178 -98.24 -37.22 -33.33
#